data_AF-A0A537U705-F1
#
_entry.id   AF-A0A537U705-F1
#
_cell.length_a   1.000
_cell.length_b   1.000
_cell.length_c   1.000
_cell.angle_alpha   90.00
_cell.angle_beta   90.00
_cell.angle_gamma   90.00
#
_symmetry.space_group_name_H-M   'P 1'
#
loop_
_entity.id
_entity.type
_entity.pdbx_description
1 polymer ?
#
loop_
_entity_poly.entity_id
_entity_poly.type
_entity_poly.pdbx_seq_one_letter_code
_entity_poly.pdbx_strand_id
1 'polypeptide(L)'
;MMNRGVVLGVLAALVAPAIALAQAPLERGRYLVDTVMTCHNCHTPMGPNGPQFDRALSGGLRFDEAPFDVTASNITPDRETGIGNWSDAEIKTALEEGTRPTGHHLAPIMPSGFYR
;
A
#
# COMPACT_ATOMS: atom_id res chain seq x y z
N MET A 1 23.51 12.86 -68.27
CA MET A 1 22.87 11.60 -67.86
C MET A 1 23.14 11.41 -66.38
N MET A 2 22.06 11.21 -65.61
CA MET A 2 21.89 10.89 -64.17
C MET A 2 23.11 11.06 -63.24
N ASN A 3 23.08 12.00 -62.28
CA ASN A 3 22.29 12.00 -61.03
C ASN A 3 22.76 10.91 -60.05
N ARG A 4 23.31 11.33 -58.89
CA ARG A 4 22.74 11.13 -57.54
C ARG A 4 23.82 11.29 -56.47
N GLY A 5 23.76 12.43 -55.77
CA GLY A 5 24.52 12.65 -54.54
C GLY A 5 24.04 11.71 -53.43
N VAL A 6 25.01 11.18 -52.68
CA VAL A 6 24.76 10.44 -51.45
C VAL A 6 24.92 11.42 -50.30
N VAL A 7 23.80 11.95 -49.81
CA VAL A 7 23.77 12.71 -48.55
C VAL A 7 23.69 11.68 -47.42
N LEU A 8 24.80 11.51 -46.71
CA LEU A 8 24.87 10.68 -45.51
C LEU A 8 24.15 11.44 -44.38
N GLY A 9 22.85 11.19 -44.22
CA GLY A 9 22.06 11.76 -43.14
C GLY A 9 22.41 11.13 -41.79
N VAL A 10 23.11 11.87 -40.94
CA VAL A 10 23.26 11.51 -39.53
C VAL A 10 21.91 11.70 -38.84
N LEU A 11 21.19 10.61 -38.60
CA LEU A 11 20.03 10.57 -37.74
C LEU A 11 20.50 10.72 -36.28
N ALA A 12 20.54 11.96 -35.79
CA ALA A 12 20.62 12.22 -34.36
C ALA A 12 19.29 11.79 -33.74
N ALA A 13 19.26 10.59 -33.16
CA ALA A 13 18.15 10.16 -32.32
C ALA A 13 18.11 11.06 -31.08
N LEU A 14 17.11 11.95 -31.04
CA LEU A 14 16.77 12.72 -29.84
C LEU A 14 16.32 11.73 -28.77
N VAL A 15 17.23 11.37 -27.86
CA VAL A 15 16.87 10.67 -26.62
C VAL A 15 16.20 11.71 -25.73
N ALA A 16 14.87 11.79 -25.81
CA ALA A 16 14.10 12.56 -24.84
C ALA A 16 14.30 11.93 -23.45
N PRO A 17 14.54 12.72 -22.39
CA PRO A 17 14.58 12.17 -21.05
C PRO A 17 13.19 11.62 -20.74
N ALA A 18 13.12 10.34 -20.38
CA ALA A 18 11.90 9.78 -19.80
C ALA A 18 11.66 10.52 -18.48
N ILE A 19 10.75 11.50 -18.49
CA ILE A 19 10.22 12.08 -17.28
C ILE A 19 9.50 10.92 -16.59
N ALA A 20 10.04 10.43 -15.48
CA ALA A 20 9.35 9.46 -14.65
C ALA A 20 8.00 10.08 -14.24
N LEU A 21 6.92 9.65 -14.88
CA LEU A 21 5.57 10.06 -14.50
C LEU A 21 5.37 9.56 -13.07
N ALA A 22 5.14 10.48 -12.14
CA ALA A 22 4.73 10.12 -10.80
C ALA A 22 3.48 9.22 -10.90
N GLN A 23 3.58 8.00 -10.36
CA GLN A 23 2.50 7.02 -10.37
C GLN A 23 1.22 7.65 -9.81
N ALA A 24 0.06 7.36 -10.41
CA ALA A 24 -1.21 7.91 -9.93
C ALA A 24 -1.38 7.56 -8.43
N PRO A 25 -1.90 8.48 -7.58
CA PRO A 25 -1.96 8.26 -6.13
C PRO A 25 -2.58 6.92 -5.72
N LEU A 26 -3.63 6.49 -6.42
CA LEU A 26 -4.26 5.18 -6.18
C LEU A 26 -3.34 4.00 -6.50
N GLU A 27 -2.61 4.05 -7.61
CA GLU A 27 -1.71 2.99 -8.03
C GLU A 27 -0.49 2.91 -7.09
N ARG A 28 0.00 4.06 -6.62
CA ARG A 28 1.00 4.09 -5.54
C ARG A 28 0.45 3.50 -4.25
N GLY A 29 -0.75 3.89 -3.83
CA GLY A 29 -1.39 3.36 -2.63
C GLY A 29 -1.54 1.83 -2.69
N ARG A 30 -2.01 1.31 -3.82
CA ARG A 30 -2.10 -0.13 -4.07
C ARG A 30 -0.74 -0.82 -3.96
N TYR A 31 0.31 -0.27 -4.58
CA TYR A 31 1.66 -0.82 -4.46
C TYR A 31 2.16 -0.87 -3.01
N LEU A 32 1.88 0.17 -2.22
CA LEU A 32 2.24 0.20 -0.80
C LEU A 32 1.50 -0.88 -0.01
N VAL A 33 0.18 -0.98 -0.16
CA VAL A 33 -0.66 -1.96 0.55
C VAL A 33 -0.29 -3.39 0.18
N ASP A 34 -0.14 -3.66 -1.11
CA ASP A 34 0.02 -5.02 -1.63
C ASP A 34 1.46 -5.53 -1.48
N THR A 35 2.46 -4.65 -1.62
CA THR A 35 3.86 -5.07 -1.82
C THR A 35 4.81 -4.58 -0.73
N VAL A 36 4.80 -3.29 -0.41
CA VAL A 36 5.81 -2.72 0.50
C VAL A 36 5.46 -2.96 1.96
N MET A 37 4.21 -2.66 2.32
CA MET A 37 3.69 -2.77 3.68
C MET A 37 3.03 -4.13 3.92
N THR A 38 2.68 -4.85 2.85
CA THR A 38 2.11 -6.21 2.88
C THR A 38 0.90 -6.35 3.82
N CYS A 39 0.01 -5.35 3.82
CA CYS A 39 -1.10 -5.24 4.77
C CYS A 39 -1.97 -6.50 4.82
N HIS A 40 -2.09 -7.20 3.68
CA HIS A 40 -2.84 -8.44 3.56
C HIS A 40 -2.37 -9.57 4.49
N ASN A 41 -1.09 -9.60 4.88
CA ASN A 41 -0.54 -10.67 5.71
C ASN A 41 -1.22 -10.76 7.08
N CYS A 42 -1.59 -9.62 7.66
CA CYS A 42 -2.28 -9.55 8.95
C CYS A 42 -3.77 -9.24 8.80
N HIS A 43 -4.11 -8.37 7.85
CA HIS A 43 -5.47 -7.87 7.71
C HIS A 43 -6.33 -8.68 6.74
N THR A 44 -5.90 -9.84 6.24
CA THR A 44 -6.77 -10.75 5.49
C THR A 44 -7.00 -12.03 6.29
N PRO A 45 -8.26 -12.48 6.47
CA PRO A 45 -8.52 -13.69 7.24
C PRO A 45 -7.88 -14.91 6.58
N MET A 46 -7.36 -15.82 7.40
CA MET A 46 -6.86 -17.12 6.95
C MET A 46 -7.98 -18.16 7.01
N GLY A 47 -8.13 -18.94 5.94
CA GLY A 47 -8.99 -20.11 5.88
C GLY A 47 -8.18 -21.39 5.73
N PRO A 48 -8.86 -22.56 5.65
CA PRO A 48 -8.19 -23.85 5.50
C PRO A 48 -7.26 -23.96 4.27
N ASN A 49 -7.55 -23.17 3.23
CA ASN A 49 -6.82 -23.18 1.96
C ASN A 49 -5.91 -21.95 1.77
N GLY A 50 -5.61 -21.21 2.84
CA GLY A 50 -4.80 -19.99 2.79
C GLY A 50 -5.62 -18.69 2.95
N PRO A 51 -5.09 -17.54 2.50
CA PRO A 51 -5.75 -16.24 2.67
C PRO A 51 -7.08 -16.16 1.93
N GLN A 52 -8.09 -15.59 2.57
CA GLN A 52 -9.45 -15.43 2.04
C GLN A 52 -9.62 -14.03 1.44
N PHE A 53 -9.19 -13.88 0.18
CA PHE A 53 -9.18 -12.59 -0.52
C PHE A 53 -10.57 -12.04 -0.89
N ASP A 54 -11.62 -12.87 -0.84
CA ASP A 54 -13.02 -12.40 -0.86
C ASP A 54 -13.35 -11.52 0.36
N ARG A 55 -12.56 -11.65 1.43
CA ARG A 55 -12.61 -10.85 2.66
C ARG A 55 -11.30 -10.09 2.89
N ALA A 56 -10.61 -9.72 1.82
CA ALA A 56 -9.36 -8.98 1.88
C ALA A 56 -9.45 -7.75 2.79
N LEU A 57 -8.42 -7.51 3.59
CA LEU A 57 -8.29 -6.34 4.47
C LEU A 57 -9.34 -6.25 5.61
N SER A 58 -10.16 -7.28 5.81
CA SER A 58 -11.18 -7.33 6.88
C SER A 58 -10.66 -7.75 8.28
N GLY A 59 -9.34 -7.90 8.44
CA GLY A 59 -8.70 -8.29 9.69
C GLY A 59 -8.45 -9.80 9.80
N GLY A 60 -8.33 -10.28 11.04
CA GLY A 60 -8.49 -11.71 11.36
C GLY A 60 -7.25 -12.44 11.85
N LEU A 61 -6.02 -12.01 11.54
CA LEU A 61 -4.84 -12.62 12.14
C LEU A 61 -4.77 -12.30 13.64
N ARG A 62 -4.70 -13.33 14.49
CA ARG A 62 -4.59 -13.22 15.94
C ARG A 62 -3.15 -13.48 16.38
N PHE A 63 -2.63 -12.57 17.20
CA PHE A 63 -1.38 -12.71 17.93
C PHE A 63 -1.74 -12.93 19.40
N ASP A 64 -1.45 -14.12 19.90
CA ASP A 64 -1.76 -14.55 21.27
C ASP A 64 -0.44 -14.90 21.97
N GLU A 65 0.35 -13.86 22.27
CA GLU A 65 1.70 -13.99 22.80
C GLU A 65 1.96 -12.88 23.82
N ALA A 66 2.37 -13.23 25.04
CA ALA A 66 2.68 -12.21 26.04
C ALA A 66 3.75 -11.21 25.51
N PRO A 67 3.55 -9.88 25.64
CA PRO A 67 2.55 -9.21 26.47
C PRO A 67 1.24 -8.79 25.74
N PHE A 68 0.96 -9.27 24.53
CA PHE A 68 -0.21 -8.85 23.74
C PHE A 68 -1.09 -10.02 23.27
N ASP A 69 -2.39 -9.86 23.50
CA ASP A 69 -3.44 -10.66 22.89
C ASP A 69 -4.26 -9.72 21.99
N VAL A 70 -4.01 -9.77 20.68
CA VAL A 70 -4.61 -8.85 19.72
C VAL A 70 -4.99 -9.55 18.44
N THR A 71 -6.05 -9.05 17.79
CA THR A 71 -6.46 -9.49 16.45
C THR A 71 -6.38 -8.31 15.49
N ALA A 72 -5.80 -8.53 14.31
CA ALA A 72 -5.73 -7.54 13.25
C ALA A 72 -7.14 -7.03 12.93
N SER A 73 -7.31 -5.71 12.93
CA SER A 73 -8.61 -5.06 12.76
C SER A 73 -9.09 -5.05 11.31
N ASN A 74 -10.38 -4.84 11.08
CA ASN A 74 -10.90 -4.54 9.76
C ASN A 74 -10.42 -3.15 9.31
N ILE A 75 -9.75 -3.07 8.16
CA ILE A 75 -9.27 -1.81 7.55
C ILE A 75 -9.91 -1.55 6.17
N THR A 76 -11.04 -2.20 5.89
CA THR A 76 -11.85 -1.92 4.70
C THR A 76 -12.57 -0.56 4.84
N PRO A 77 -13.14 -0.02 3.74
CA PRO A 77 -13.98 1.18 3.77
C PRO A 77 -15.33 1.00 4.50
N ASP A 78 -15.59 -0.15 5.13
CA ASP A 78 -16.79 -0.35 5.94
C ASP A 78 -16.85 0.69 7.07
N ARG A 79 -18.05 1.25 7.29
CA ARG A 79 -18.23 2.37 8.23
C ARG A 79 -18.52 1.92 9.66
N GLU A 80 -19.00 0.70 9.86
CA GLU A 80 -19.35 0.20 11.18
C GLU A 80 -18.17 -0.47 11.87
N THR A 81 -17.44 -1.29 11.11
CA THR A 81 -16.37 -2.16 11.60
C THR A 81 -15.00 -1.82 11.03
N GLY A 82 -14.95 -1.11 9.89
CA GLY A 82 -13.73 -0.72 9.19
C GLY A 82 -13.27 0.71 9.49
N ILE A 83 -12.51 1.29 8.56
CA ILE A 83 -11.97 2.65 8.63
C ILE A 83 -12.75 3.65 7.77
N GLY A 84 -13.97 3.29 7.32
CA GLY A 84 -14.76 4.10 6.38
C GLY A 84 -15.18 5.49 6.88
N ASN A 85 -15.03 5.77 8.17
CA ASN A 85 -15.28 7.08 8.78
C ASN A 85 -14.00 7.83 9.13
N TRP A 86 -12.81 7.25 8.92
CA TRP A 86 -11.54 7.90 9.23
C TRP A 86 -11.17 8.87 8.10
N SER A 87 -10.70 10.05 8.47
CA SER A 87 -10.09 11.00 7.55
C SER A 87 -8.68 10.55 7.12
N ASP A 88 -8.20 11.10 6.01
CA ASP A 88 -6.83 10.84 5.52
C ASP A 88 -5.77 11.21 6.58
N ALA A 89 -6.01 12.27 7.35
CA ALA A 89 -5.12 12.69 8.43
C ALA A 89 -5.07 11.65 9.55
N GLU A 90 -6.22 11.10 9.94
CA GLU A 90 -6.31 10.05 10.95
C GLU A 90 -5.67 8.73 10.47
N ILE A 91 -5.85 8.37 9.20
CA ILE A 91 -5.18 7.21 8.61
C ILE A 91 -3.66 7.41 8.63
N LYS A 92 -3.18 8.59 8.22
CA LYS A 92 -1.75 8.94 8.25
C LYS A 92 -1.18 8.86 9.67
N THR A 93 -1.87 9.43 10.66
CA THR A 93 -1.46 9.34 12.07
C THR A 93 -1.45 7.89 12.56
N ALA A 94 -2.44 7.08 12.21
CA ALA A 94 -2.43 5.67 12.57
C ALA A 94 -1.25 4.90 11.96
N LEU A 95 -0.89 5.21 10.71
CA LEU A 95 0.24 4.58 10.03
C LEU A 95 1.59 5.05 10.58
N GLU A 96 1.82 6.36 10.74
CA GLU A 96 3.14 6.92 11.09
C GLU A 96 3.39 7.07 12.60
N GLU A 97 2.33 7.13 13.40
CA GLU A 97 2.38 7.37 14.85
C GLU A 97 1.77 6.21 15.64
N GLY A 98 1.20 5.22 14.97
CA GLY A 98 0.59 4.08 15.62
C GLY A 98 -0.56 4.50 16.54
N THR A 99 -1.31 5.56 16.21
CA THR A 99 -2.36 6.11 17.08
C THR A 99 -3.70 6.18 16.34
N ARG A 100 -4.73 5.59 16.93
CA ARG A 100 -6.10 5.59 16.40
C ARG A 100 -6.79 6.95 16.57
N PRO A 101 -7.89 7.23 15.84
CA PRO A 101 -8.75 8.40 16.10
C PRO A 101 -9.21 8.51 17.55
N THR A 102 -9.39 7.38 18.23
CA THR A 102 -9.79 7.33 19.64
C THR A 102 -8.66 7.70 20.61
N GLY A 103 -7.45 7.96 20.12
CA GLY A 103 -6.25 8.21 20.91
C GLY A 103 -5.54 6.95 21.43
N HIS A 104 -6.09 5.76 21.17
CA HIS A 104 -5.46 4.50 21.59
C HIS A 104 -4.30 4.14 20.66
N HIS A 105 -3.20 3.66 21.23
CA HIS A 105 -2.08 3.14 20.45
C HIS A 105 -2.42 1.80 19.79
N LEU A 106 -1.90 1.61 18.58
CA LEU A 106 -1.91 0.33 17.88
C LEU A 106 -1.02 -0.66 18.61
N ALA A 107 -1.33 -1.95 18.46
CA ALA A 107 -0.51 -3.00 19.02
C ALA A 107 0.93 -2.93 18.47
N PRO A 108 1.97 -3.23 19.27
CA PRO A 108 3.37 -3.14 18.83
C PRO A 108 3.73 -3.98 17.61
N ILE A 109 2.93 -5.02 17.33
CA ILE A 109 3.08 -5.85 16.12
C ILE A 109 2.75 -5.12 14.82
N MET A 110 1.98 -4.03 14.89
CA MET A 110 1.71 -3.16 13.74
C MET A 110 2.92 -2.23 13.56
N PRO A 111 3.66 -2.30 12.43
CA PRO A 111 5.00 -1.73 12.28
C PRO A 111 4.99 -0.22 11.97
N SER A 112 4.14 0.56 12.65
CA SER A 112 3.99 2.01 12.44
C SER A 112 5.32 2.80 12.52
N GLY A 113 6.23 2.40 13.39
CA GLY A 113 7.56 3.01 13.52
C GLY A 113 8.47 2.87 12.29
N PHE A 114 8.14 2.00 11.33
CA PHE A 114 8.90 1.78 10.11
C PHE A 114 8.34 2.54 8.89
N TYR A 115 7.22 3.24 9.04
CA TYR A 115 6.52 3.89 7.92
C TYR A 115 6.87 5.37 7.73
N ARG A 116 7.84 5.89 8.49
CA ARG A 116 8.37 7.26 8.39
C ARG A 116 9.60 7.35 7.50
#